data_AF-A0A8C8A6P9-F1
#
_entry.id   AF-A0A8C8A6P9-F1
#
_cell.length_a   1.000
_cell.length_b   1.000
_cell.length_c   1.000
_cell.angle_alpha   90.00
_cell.angle_beta   90.00
_cell.angle_gamma   90.00
#
_symmetry.space_group_name_H-M   'P 1'
#
loop_
_entity.id
_entity.type
_entity.pdbx_description
1 polymer ?
#
loop_
_entity_poly.entity_id
_entity_poly.type
_entity_poly.pdbx_seq_one_letter_code
_entity_poly.pdbx_strand_id
1 'polypeptide(L)'
;MQAPAAAERNKGPILAVLREYAGAGTHAGPGGVLRVLEVGAGAGLHAAHFARALPQTRWQPSDIDPRALRSNPAWGLRDTALLRQLAEANGLRLERMVDMPANNKSLIFRKQ
;
A
#
# COMPACT_ATOMS: atom_id res chain seq x y z
N MET A 1 -13.97 8.60 18.45
CA MET A 1 -14.17 8.50 16.99
C MET A 1 -14.17 7.02 16.65
N GLN A 2 -15.31 6.44 16.26
CA GLN A 2 -15.39 5.01 15.91
C GLN A 2 -14.67 4.78 14.57
N ALA A 3 -13.87 3.73 14.48
CA ALA A 3 -13.32 3.29 13.20
C ALA A 3 -14.49 3.00 12.24
N PRO A 4 -14.41 3.37 10.95
CA PRO A 4 -15.42 2.97 9.98
C PRO A 4 -15.57 1.44 10.03
N ALA A 5 -16.79 0.92 10.18
CA ALA A 5 -17.05 -0.52 10.37
C ALA A 5 -16.37 -1.41 9.31
N ALA A 6 -16.23 -0.88 8.08
CA ALA A 6 -15.50 -1.54 7.01
C ALA A 6 -13.99 -1.65 7.28
N ALA A 7 -13.35 -0.60 7.80
CA ALA A 7 -11.92 -0.64 8.12
C ALA A 7 -11.65 -1.68 9.21
N GLU A 8 -12.48 -1.74 10.24
CA GLU A 8 -12.31 -2.71 11.33
C GLU A 8 -12.50 -4.16 10.85
N ARG A 9 -13.49 -4.41 9.97
CA ARG A 9 -13.74 -5.73 9.39
C ARG A 9 -12.62 -6.20 8.45
N ASN A 10 -12.05 -5.28 7.67
CA ASN A 10 -11.14 -5.64 6.58
C ASN A 10 -9.68 -5.80 7.05
N LYS A 11 -9.29 -5.20 8.18
CA LYS A 11 -7.87 -5.18 8.61
C LYS A 11 -7.29 -6.57 8.87
N GLY A 12 -8.06 -7.50 9.43
CA GLY A 12 -7.59 -8.86 9.74
C GLY A 12 -7.23 -9.65 8.47
N PRO A 13 -8.17 -9.81 7.53
CA PRO A 13 -7.92 -10.47 6.24
C PRO A 13 -6.78 -9.82 5.44
N ILE A 14 -6.70 -8.49 5.41
CA ILE A 14 -5.61 -7.78 4.72
C ILE A 14 -4.25 -8.07 5.38
N LEU A 15 -4.19 -8.01 6.72
CA LEU A 15 -2.96 -8.30 7.46
C LEU A 15 -2.47 -9.74 7.24
N ALA A 16 -3.39 -10.70 7.12
CA ALA A 16 -3.02 -12.10 6.84
C ALA A 16 -2.23 -12.21 5.53
N VAL A 17 -2.72 -11.58 4.47
CA VAL A 17 -2.02 -11.56 3.18
C VAL A 17 -0.71 -10.77 3.27
N LEU A 18 -0.69 -9.59 3.92
CA LEU A 18 0.53 -8.79 4.08
C LEU A 18 1.67 -9.55 4.80
N ARG A 19 1.34 -10.44 5.75
CA ARG A 19 2.33 -11.26 6.45
C ARG A 19 3.07 -12.23 5.53
N GLU A 20 2.40 -12.77 4.52
CA GLU A 20 3.03 -13.66 3.54
C GLU A 20 4.13 -12.94 2.76
N TYR A 21 3.92 -11.65 2.45
CA TYR A 21 4.88 -10.85 1.69
C TYR A 21 5.99 -10.24 2.57
N ALA A 22 5.64 -9.79 3.76
CA ALA A 22 6.58 -9.14 4.68
C ALA A 22 7.41 -10.13 5.51
N GLY A 23 7.02 -11.41 5.60
CA GLY A 23 7.66 -12.40 6.48
C GLY A 23 8.75 -13.26 5.82
N ALA A 24 8.79 -13.35 4.49
CA ALA A 24 9.59 -14.37 3.80
C ALA A 24 11.03 -13.92 3.41
N GLY A 25 11.46 -12.70 3.76
CA GLY A 25 12.78 -12.16 3.36
C GLY A 25 12.96 -11.95 1.85
N THR A 26 11.99 -12.38 1.03
CA THR A 26 12.00 -12.35 -0.43
C THR A 26 11.82 -10.95 -1.03
N HIS A 27 11.22 -10.02 -0.27
CA HIS A 27 10.92 -8.66 -0.73
C HIS A 27 11.61 -7.59 0.14
N ALA A 28 12.57 -7.98 0.98
CA ALA A 28 13.26 -7.03 1.84
C ALA A 28 14.14 -6.07 1.01
N GLY A 29 14.01 -4.77 1.29
CA GLY A 29 14.89 -3.75 0.73
C GLY A 29 16.26 -3.73 1.42
N PRO A 30 17.13 -2.77 1.05
CA PRO A 30 18.40 -2.55 1.74
C PRO A 30 18.20 -2.45 3.26
N GLY A 31 19.01 -3.17 4.04
CA GLY A 31 18.88 -3.22 5.49
C GLY A 31 17.78 -4.13 6.03
N GLY A 32 17.18 -5.00 5.20
CA GLY A 32 16.19 -5.98 5.64
C GLY A 32 14.77 -5.42 5.81
N VAL A 33 14.56 -4.15 5.47
CA VAL A 33 13.29 -3.44 5.71
C VAL A 33 12.48 -3.36 4.41
N LEU A 34 11.22 -3.81 4.46
CA LEU A 34 10.27 -3.62 3.37
C LEU A 34 9.63 -2.23 3.48
N ARG A 35 9.68 -1.44 2.40
CA ARG A 35 9.04 -0.11 2.35
C ARG A 35 7.64 -0.26 1.78
N VAL A 36 6.64 0.29 2.47
CA VAL A 36 5.24 0.21 2.07
C VAL A 36 4.66 1.61 1.95
N LEU A 37 4.05 1.91 0.80
CA LEU A 37 3.23 3.10 0.59
C LEU A 37 1.77 2.67 0.56
N GLU A 38 0.97 3.17 1.49
CA GLU A 38 -0.48 3.02 1.47
C GLU A 38 -1.09 4.26 0.80
N VAL A 39 -1.97 4.04 -0.17
CA VAL A 39 -2.68 5.09 -0.90
C VAL A 39 -4.13 5.07 -0.47
N GLY A 40 -4.68 6.22 -0.09
CA GLY A 40 -6.04 6.34 0.43
C GLY A 40 -6.14 5.91 1.89
N ALA A 41 -5.16 6.29 2.71
CA ALA A 41 -5.07 5.86 4.12
C ALA A 41 -6.18 6.44 5.03
N GLY A 42 -6.87 7.50 4.60
CA GLY A 42 -7.89 8.19 5.37
C GLY A 42 -7.37 8.64 6.73
N ALA A 43 -8.04 8.20 7.79
CA ALA A 43 -7.64 8.47 9.18
C ALA A 43 -6.39 7.70 9.64
N GLY A 44 -5.78 6.85 8.79
CA GLY A 44 -4.54 6.12 9.09
C GLY A 44 -4.69 4.94 10.06
N LEU A 45 -5.91 4.48 10.34
CA LEU A 45 -6.15 3.37 11.27
C LEU A 45 -5.55 2.03 10.77
N HIS A 46 -5.64 1.77 9.46
CA HIS A 46 -5.01 0.61 8.82
C HIS A 46 -3.49 0.70 8.87
N ALA A 47 -2.94 1.83 8.43
CA ALA A 47 -1.51 2.11 8.55
C ALA A 47 -0.96 1.85 9.96
N ALA A 48 -1.61 2.40 11.00
CA ALA A 48 -1.19 2.19 12.38
C ALA A 48 -1.28 0.72 12.82
N HIS A 49 -2.35 0.03 12.40
CA HIS A 49 -2.54 -1.39 12.70
C HIS A 49 -1.46 -2.27 12.04
N PHE A 50 -1.20 -2.07 10.75
CA PHE A 50 -0.26 -2.88 9.97
C PHE A 50 1.19 -2.59 10.35
N ALA A 51 1.56 -1.32 10.53
CA ALA A 51 2.92 -0.94 10.95
C ALA A 51 3.29 -1.58 12.31
N ARG A 52 2.33 -1.64 13.25
CA ARG A 52 2.54 -2.32 14.54
C ARG A 52 2.64 -3.83 14.40
N ALA A 53 1.88 -4.43 13.50
CA ALA A 53 1.86 -5.87 13.29
C ALA A 53 3.02 -6.40 12.43
N LEU A 54 3.71 -5.52 11.70
CA LEU A 54 4.78 -5.82 10.75
C LEU A 54 6.01 -4.92 11.02
N PRO A 55 6.72 -5.13 12.14
CA PRO A 55 7.83 -4.26 12.57
C PRO A 55 9.02 -4.21 11.60
N GLN A 56 9.14 -5.22 10.72
CA GLN A 56 10.12 -5.26 9.63
C GLN A 56 9.76 -4.37 8.43
N THR A 57 8.68 -3.58 8.53
CA THR A 57 8.24 -2.68 7.47
C THR A 57 8.43 -1.22 7.86
N ARG A 58 8.70 -0.38 6.86
CA ARG A 58 8.57 1.07 6.97
C ARG A 58 7.31 1.49 6.23
N TRP A 59 6.24 1.64 7.00
CA TRP A 59 4.92 2.00 6.48
C TRP A 59 4.78 3.51 6.31
N GLN A 60 4.35 3.95 5.14
CA GLN A 60 4.08 5.35 4.82
C GLN A 60 2.63 5.47 4.35
N PRO A 61 1.71 6.01 5.18
CA PRO A 61 0.37 6.35 4.72
C PRO A 61 0.39 7.60 3.84
N SER A 62 -0.49 7.64 2.85
CA SER A 62 -0.76 8.80 2.03
C SER A 62 -2.24 8.89 1.68
N ASP A 63 -2.72 10.12 1.49
CA ASP A 63 -4.07 10.39 0.98
C ASP A 63 -4.05 11.67 0.15
N ILE A 64 -4.99 11.79 -0.77
CA ILE A 64 -5.15 12.98 -1.60
C ILE A 64 -6.21 13.89 -0.99
N ASP A 65 -5.96 15.19 -0.96
CA ASP A 65 -6.97 16.15 -0.50
C ASP A 65 -8.23 16.05 -1.39
N PRO A 66 -9.42 15.78 -0.80
CA PRO A 66 -10.67 15.76 -1.56
C PRO A 66 -10.96 17.05 -2.33
N ARG A 67 -10.46 18.20 -1.87
CA ARG A 67 -10.56 19.48 -2.60
C ARG A 67 -9.74 19.46 -3.89
N ALA A 68 -8.54 18.90 -3.83
CA ALA A 68 -7.66 18.75 -4.98
C ALA A 68 -8.30 17.84 -6.05
N LEU A 69 -8.89 16.72 -5.62
CA LEU A 69 -9.65 15.83 -6.51
C LEU A 69 -10.86 16.51 -7.17
N ARG A 70 -11.59 17.35 -6.42
CA ARG A 70 -12.72 18.12 -6.99
C ARG A 70 -12.26 19.16 -8.00
N SER A 71 -11.13 19.81 -7.75
CA SER A 71 -10.57 20.81 -8.64
C SER A 71 -10.01 20.21 -9.93
N ASN A 72 -9.47 18.98 -9.87
CA ASN A 72 -9.01 18.27 -11.05
C ASN A 72 -9.32 16.77 -10.93
N PRO A 73 -10.43 16.30 -11.54
CA PRO A 73 -10.82 14.90 -11.49
C PRO A 73 -9.82 13.92 -12.12
N ALA A 74 -8.90 14.43 -12.95
CA ALA A 74 -7.83 13.62 -13.55
C ALA A 74 -6.70 13.28 -12.55
N TRP A 75 -6.64 13.95 -11.39
CA TRP A 75 -5.68 13.64 -10.35
C TRP A 75 -6.03 12.36 -9.57
N GLY A 76 -4.99 11.74 -8.99
CA GLY A 76 -5.09 10.50 -8.24
C GLY A 76 -4.74 9.27 -9.07
N LEU A 77 -4.74 8.12 -8.41
CA LEU A 77 -4.43 6.85 -9.06
C LEU A 77 -5.67 6.31 -9.79
N ARG A 78 -5.54 6.04 -11.09
CA ARG A 78 -6.63 5.52 -11.94
C ARG A 78 -6.31 4.17 -12.55
N ASP A 79 -5.05 3.99 -12.97
CA ASP A 79 -4.62 2.78 -13.64
C ASP A 79 -3.24 2.35 -13.12
N THR A 80 -3.12 1.07 -12.79
CA THR A 80 -1.87 0.41 -12.45
C THR A 80 -0.86 0.39 -13.60
N ALA A 81 -1.30 0.49 -14.85
CA ALA A 81 -0.42 0.59 -16.01
C ALA A 81 0.46 1.86 -15.96
N LEU A 82 -0.12 2.98 -15.54
CA LEU A 82 0.63 4.23 -15.34
C LEU A 82 1.65 4.08 -14.21
N LEU A 83 1.28 3.43 -13.10
CA LEU A 83 2.23 3.15 -12.02
C LEU A 83 3.40 2.28 -12.48
N ARG A 84 3.15 1.27 -13.33
CA ARG A 84 4.21 0.44 -13.90
C ARG A 84 5.19 1.29 -14.70
N GLN A 85 4.69 2.16 -15.59
CA GLN A 85 5.54 3.03 -16.40
C GLN A 85 6.35 4.02 -15.55
N LEU A 86 5.71 4.65 -14.56
CA LEU A 86 6.39 5.56 -13.63
C LEU A 86 7.43 4.83 -12.79
N ALA A 87 7.13 3.63 -12.30
CA ALA A 87 8.07 2.80 -11.56
C ALA A 87 9.30 2.47 -12.42
N GLU A 88 9.10 2.00 -13.66
CA GLU A 88 10.19 1.67 -14.58
C GLU A 88 11.09 2.87 -14.86
N ALA A 89 10.49 4.04 -15.12
CA ALA A 89 11.23 5.30 -15.31
C ALA A 89 12.07 5.73 -14.09
N ASN A 90 11.73 5.21 -12.90
CA ASN A 90 12.44 5.47 -11.64
C ASN A 90 13.26 4.27 -11.16
N GLY A 91 13.56 3.30 -12.04
CA GLY A 91 14.41 2.14 -11.71
C GLY A 91 13.73 1.12 -10.79
N LEU A 92 12.39 1.06 -10.80
CA LEU A 92 11.59 0.08 -10.07
C LEU A 92 10.86 -0.82 -11.07
N ARG A 93 11.09 -2.13 -11.03
CA ARG A 93 10.37 -3.11 -11.84
C ARG A 93 9.17 -3.64 -11.06
N LEU A 94 7.99 -3.64 -11.68
CA LEU A 94 6.84 -4.36 -11.15
C LEU A 94 7.12 -5.87 -11.20
N GLU A 95 7.13 -6.51 -10.05
CA GLU A 95 7.38 -7.95 -9.92
C GLU A 95 6.08 -8.75 -9.84
N ARG A 96 5.10 -8.25 -9.08
CA ARG A 96 3.84 -8.95 -8.83
C ARG A 96 2.72 -7.97 -8.53
N MET A 97 1.51 -8.35 -8.94
CA MET A 97 0.26 -7.75 -8.47
C MET A 97 -0.50 -8.79 -7.64
N VAL A 98 -1.05 -8.35 -6.51
CA VAL A 98 -1.74 -9.22 -5.54
C VAL A 98 -3.11 -8.62 -5.27
N ASP A 99 -4.15 -9.41 -5.50
CA ASP A 99 -5.50 -9.05 -5.09
C ASP A 99 -5.64 -9.23 -3.58
N MET A 100 -6.17 -8.20 -2.93
CA MET A 100 -6.35 -8.16 -1.49
C MET A 100 -7.85 -8.13 -1.17
N PRO A 101 -8.27 -8.62 0.00
CA PRO A 101 -9.66 -8.54 0.41
C PRO A 101 -10.23 -7.12 0.36
N ALA A 102 -11.55 -7.03 0.20
CA ALA A 102 -12.32 -5.79 0.21
C ALA A 102 -11.88 -4.75 -0.85
N ASN A 103 -11.70 -5.21 -2.09
CA ASN A 103 -11.34 -4.40 -3.26
C ASN A 103 -10.02 -3.64 -3.10
N ASN A 104 -9.10 -4.19 -2.31
CA ASN A 104 -7.74 -3.66 -2.20
C ASN A 104 -6.82 -4.39 -3.18
N LYS A 105 -5.66 -3.79 -3.46
CA LYS A 105 -4.63 -4.39 -4.31
C LYS A 105 -3.26 -4.00 -3.81
N SER A 106 -2.31 -4.93 -3.87
CA SER A 106 -0.90 -4.66 -3.60
C SER A 106 -0.07 -4.85 -4.85
N LEU A 107 0.80 -3.88 -5.13
CA LEU A 107 1.77 -3.94 -6.22
C LEU A 107 3.15 -4.06 -5.59
N ILE A 108 3.88 -5.11 -5.96
CA ILE A 108 5.21 -5.40 -5.43
C ILE A 108 6.24 -4.95 -6.46
N PHE A 109 7.07 -3.98 -6.07
CA PHE A 109 8.12 -3.44 -6.90
C PHE A 109 9.50 -3.84 -6.37
N ARG A 110 10.43 -4.11 -7.29
CA ARG A 110 11.83 -4.38 -6.99
C ARG A 110 12.71 -3.30 -7.60
N LYS A 111 13.66 -2.79 -6.82
CA LYS A 111 14.68 -1.87 -7.33
C LYS A 111 15.60 -2.61 -8.30
N GLN A 112 15.85 -2.00 -9.47
CA GLN A 112 16.82 -2.46 -10.45
C GLN A 112 18.26 -2.11 -10.02
#